data_AF-A0A966UJ73-F1
#
_entry.id   AF-A0A966UJ73-F1
#
_cell.length_a   1.000
_cell.length_b   1.000
_cell.length_c   1.000
_cell.angle_alpha   90.00
_cell.angle_beta   90.00
_cell.angle_gamma   90.00
#
_symmetry.space_group_name_H-M   'P 1'
#
loop_
_entity.id
_entity.type
_entity.pdbx_description
1 polymer ?
#
loop_
_entity_poly.entity_id
_entity_poly.type
_entity_poly.pdbx_seq_one_letter_code
_entity_poly.pdbx_strand_id
1 'polypeptide(L)'
;MAAIITNDYRLYNAKQFVESIKEPFAGNDANANTHHYVFIGRPQSWSNDNAPPTPVDTIELQFDVYKDMIAMKRVYNTDVAHVVPREDWVSGTVYDEYNHKVSSTNPAYSGATSLFLSNFYVMTNDYKVYKCLFNNNNGASTTKPTSTSTDPVTYADGYIWKYMYTISVEDVVKFVTPEFMPVFIDSTVRSAARDGSIDVIKITYAGSTYASTPSVQIIGDGASAAATVNMSGSTVANVSISNRGNGYHVANVVVSGGNPAANATASAVISPPGGHGYNAVDELGAYYVMVNSRLTYAEGSGDFPAVNDFRRIGMLVDPQNYSDNTRASANTLTAVWALTTSNTSAAFAVDEVITGNVSGAKARVLSTTDPVVGGAANTRIIQPLSDTLTNQLDFQVGDYITGANSGSVGYVTNLVSPEAKPHSGSVIYVDNRRPVSRHPDQAESIHIVIEF
;
A
#
# COMPACT_ATOMS: atom_id res chain seq x y z
N MET A 1 -1.98 25.79 -22.92
CA MET A 1 -1.22 25.77 -21.64
C MET A 1 -0.80 24.34 -21.40
N ALA A 2 0.48 24.07 -21.13
CA ALA A 2 0.99 22.72 -20.86
C ALA A 2 1.42 22.66 -19.38
N ALA A 3 0.90 21.68 -18.64
CA ALA A 3 1.19 21.47 -17.23
C ALA A 3 1.16 19.98 -16.90
N ILE A 4 1.90 19.55 -15.88
CA ILE A 4 1.95 18.18 -15.38
C ILE A 4 2.00 18.20 -13.84
N ILE A 5 1.34 17.23 -13.20
CA ILE A 5 1.56 16.92 -11.79
C ILE A 5 2.75 15.96 -11.73
N THR A 6 3.86 16.42 -11.15
CA THR A 6 5.08 15.62 -11.08
C THR A 6 4.93 14.46 -10.11
N ASN A 7 5.73 13.41 -10.31
CA ASN A 7 5.81 12.30 -9.38
C ASN A 7 6.21 12.76 -7.97
N ASP A 8 7.06 13.78 -7.86
CA ASP A 8 7.48 14.35 -6.56
C ASP A 8 6.31 14.90 -5.75
N TYR A 9 5.30 15.49 -6.40
CA TYR A 9 4.10 15.97 -5.70
C TYR A 9 3.27 14.81 -5.15
N ARG A 10 3.07 13.75 -5.96
CA ARG A 10 2.38 12.53 -5.53
C ARG A 10 3.10 11.88 -4.35
N LEU A 11 4.42 11.77 -4.47
CA LEU A 11 5.28 11.19 -3.45
C LEU A 11 5.31 12.01 -2.16
N TYR A 12 5.29 13.35 -2.26
CA TYR A 12 5.19 14.23 -1.11
C TYR A 12 3.91 13.93 -0.32
N ASN A 13 2.75 13.85 -0.98
CA ASN A 13 1.49 13.54 -0.31
C ASN A 13 1.48 12.13 0.29
N ALA A 14 2.02 11.13 -0.43
CA ALA A 14 2.17 9.77 0.07
C ALA A 14 3.04 9.72 1.34
N LYS A 15 4.17 10.43 1.36
CA LYS A 15 5.04 10.53 2.53
C LYS A 15 4.34 11.21 3.69
N GLN A 16 3.63 12.31 3.45
CA GLN A 16 2.86 13.00 4.50
C GLN A 16 1.79 12.11 5.13
N PHE A 17 1.11 11.29 4.32
CA PHE A 17 0.14 10.31 4.85
C PHE A 17 0.80 9.19 5.67
N VAL A 18 1.96 8.69 5.23
CA VAL A 18 2.70 7.70 6.03
C VAL A 18 3.24 8.33 7.32
N GLU A 19 3.75 9.56 7.27
CA GLU A 19 4.20 10.32 8.42
C GLU A 19 3.07 10.57 9.43
N SER A 20 1.84 10.86 8.97
CA SER A 20 0.70 11.04 9.88
C SER A 20 0.34 9.79 10.68
N ILE A 21 0.73 8.60 10.21
CA ILE A 21 0.57 7.32 10.91
C ILE A 21 1.81 6.97 11.74
N LYS A 22 3.02 7.21 11.20
CA LYS A 22 4.28 6.72 11.80
C LYS A 22 4.85 7.63 12.86
N GLU A 23 4.74 8.94 12.69
CA GLU A 23 5.40 9.90 13.58
C GLU A 23 4.50 10.22 14.77
N PRO A 24 4.96 10.01 16.01
CA PRO A 24 4.34 10.67 17.15
C PRO A 24 4.63 12.17 16.99
N PHE A 25 3.60 13.00 16.82
CA PHE A 25 3.81 14.43 16.67
C PHE A 25 4.53 14.97 17.91
N ALA A 26 5.71 15.55 17.72
CA ALA A 26 6.56 16.08 18.78
C ALA A 26 5.97 17.40 19.32
N GLY A 27 4.96 17.29 20.17
CA GLY A 27 4.36 18.40 20.90
C GLY A 27 3.89 17.96 22.29
N ASN A 28 3.88 18.89 23.25
CA ASN A 28 3.44 18.66 24.63
C ASN A 28 1.91 18.49 24.78
N ASP A 29 1.18 18.23 23.70
CA ASP A 29 -0.27 18.04 23.74
C ASP A 29 -0.58 16.54 23.75
N ALA A 30 -1.24 16.06 24.81
CA ALA A 30 -1.74 14.70 24.89
C ALA A 30 -2.75 14.38 23.75
N ASN A 31 -3.26 15.42 23.09
CA ASN A 31 -4.09 15.36 21.89
C ASN A 31 -3.32 15.56 20.56
N ALA A 32 -1.99 15.35 20.49
CA ALA A 32 -1.23 15.63 19.27
C ALA A 32 -1.17 14.53 18.18
N ASN A 33 -1.43 13.25 18.52
CA ASN A 33 -1.28 12.16 17.55
C ASN A 33 -2.56 11.90 16.74
N THR A 34 -2.48 11.97 15.41
CA THR A 34 -3.55 11.49 14.52
C THR A 34 -3.68 9.97 14.66
N HIS A 35 -4.86 9.49 15.03
CA HIS A 35 -5.13 8.07 15.16
C HIS A 35 -5.93 7.58 13.96
N HIS A 36 -5.31 6.70 13.18
CA HIS A 36 -5.95 6.04 12.05
C HIS A 36 -6.53 4.71 12.49
N TYR A 37 -7.75 4.40 12.05
CA TYR A 37 -8.41 3.13 12.27
C TYR A 37 -8.91 2.55 10.96
N VAL A 38 -8.78 1.24 10.79
CA VAL A 38 -9.51 0.48 9.78
C VAL A 38 -10.77 -0.07 10.42
N PHE A 39 -11.92 0.16 9.82
CA PHE A 39 -13.19 -0.37 10.30
C PHE A 39 -13.78 -1.39 9.33
N ILE A 40 -14.59 -2.28 9.89
CA ILE A 40 -15.48 -3.16 9.13
C ILE A 40 -16.92 -2.77 9.41
N GLY A 41 -17.79 -3.02 8.44
CA GLY A 41 -19.19 -2.71 8.58
C GLY A 41 -20.08 -3.43 7.59
N ARG A 42 -21.36 -3.14 7.73
CA ARG A 42 -22.45 -3.61 6.89
C ARG A 42 -22.60 -5.13 6.91
N PRO A 43 -23.22 -5.70 7.96
CA PRO A 43 -23.58 -7.11 7.97
C PRO A 43 -24.72 -7.46 7.02
N GLN A 44 -25.61 -6.51 6.72
CA GLN A 44 -26.73 -6.75 5.82
C GLN A 44 -26.31 -6.85 4.35
N SER A 45 -27.01 -7.69 3.59
CA SER A 45 -26.76 -7.86 2.16
C SER A 45 -26.96 -6.57 1.36
N TRP A 46 -26.23 -6.47 0.25
CA TRP A 46 -26.59 -5.55 -0.82
C TRP A 46 -27.87 -6.01 -1.51
N SER A 47 -28.44 -5.15 -2.36
CA SER A 47 -29.49 -5.59 -3.29
C SER A 47 -28.99 -6.70 -4.23
N ASN A 48 -27.70 -6.67 -4.57
CA ASN A 48 -26.99 -7.74 -5.26
C ASN A 48 -25.56 -7.87 -4.70
N ASP A 49 -25.31 -8.90 -3.88
CA ASP A 49 -24.00 -9.14 -3.27
C ASP A 49 -22.89 -9.45 -4.30
N ASN A 50 -23.23 -9.87 -5.52
CA ASN A 50 -22.25 -10.11 -6.57
C ASN A 50 -21.79 -8.82 -7.27
N ALA A 51 -22.54 -7.74 -7.12
CA ALA A 51 -22.25 -6.41 -7.66
C ALA A 51 -22.50 -5.33 -6.58
N PRO A 52 -21.61 -5.22 -5.58
CA PRO A 52 -21.68 -4.16 -4.58
C PRO A 52 -21.74 -2.77 -5.24
N PRO A 53 -22.54 -1.83 -4.70
CA PRO A 53 -22.65 -0.49 -5.26
C PRO A 53 -21.34 0.29 -5.07
N THR A 54 -20.92 1.02 -6.10
CA THR A 54 -19.80 1.96 -5.99
C THR A 54 -20.12 3.04 -4.95
N PRO A 55 -19.24 3.29 -3.95
CA PRO A 55 -19.42 4.38 -3.02
C PRO A 55 -19.53 5.72 -3.75
N VAL A 56 -20.43 6.60 -3.30
CA VAL A 56 -20.62 7.94 -3.87
C VAL A 56 -20.26 8.97 -2.81
N ASP A 57 -19.28 9.83 -3.10
CA ASP A 57 -18.80 10.85 -2.16
C ASP A 57 -19.89 11.90 -1.90
N THR A 58 -20.56 11.73 -0.76
CA THR A 58 -21.66 12.56 -0.30
C THR A 58 -21.65 12.58 1.24
N ILE A 59 -22.30 13.58 1.82
CA ILE A 59 -22.51 13.62 3.28
C ILE A 59 -23.35 12.41 3.73
N GLU A 60 -24.27 11.92 2.90
CA GLU A 60 -25.06 10.71 3.21
C GLU A 60 -24.17 9.47 3.35
N LEU A 61 -23.14 9.32 2.52
CA LEU A 61 -22.17 8.22 2.65
C LEU A 61 -21.52 8.23 4.04
N GLN A 62 -21.15 9.41 4.56
CA GLN A 62 -20.57 9.50 5.90
C GLN A 62 -21.55 9.02 6.96
N PHE A 63 -22.83 9.42 6.87
CA PHE A 63 -23.86 8.93 7.78
C PHE A 63 -24.02 7.41 7.66
N ASP A 64 -24.18 6.89 6.46
CA ASP A 64 -24.35 5.45 6.20
C ASP A 64 -23.16 4.60 6.66
N VAL A 65 -21.94 5.14 6.59
CA VAL A 65 -20.75 4.49 7.12
C VAL A 65 -20.84 4.30 8.63
N TYR A 66 -21.19 5.34 9.38
CA TYR A 66 -21.37 5.22 10.83
C TYR A 66 -22.54 4.32 11.21
N LYS A 67 -23.63 4.32 10.42
CA LYS A 67 -24.80 3.45 10.66
C LYS A 67 -24.44 1.97 10.57
N ASP A 68 -23.59 1.63 9.59
CA ASP A 68 -23.24 0.24 9.28
C ASP A 68 -21.97 -0.24 10.01
N MET A 69 -21.25 0.65 10.71
CA MET A 69 -19.96 0.33 11.33
C MET A 69 -20.13 -0.70 12.46
N ILE A 70 -19.31 -1.75 12.45
CA ILE A 70 -19.33 -2.80 13.47
C ILE A 70 -18.26 -2.54 14.53
N ALA A 71 -17.01 -2.48 14.08
CA ALA A 71 -15.83 -2.37 14.91
C ALA A 71 -14.69 -1.78 14.10
N MET A 72 -13.71 -1.24 14.80
CA MET A 72 -12.53 -0.63 14.19
C MET A 72 -11.26 -1.01 14.95
N LYS A 73 -10.16 -1.10 14.20
CA LYS A 73 -8.83 -1.45 14.70
C LYS A 73 -7.84 -0.37 14.32
N ARG A 74 -7.03 0.04 15.28
CA ARG A 74 -6.02 1.08 15.14
C ARG A 74 -4.90 0.62 14.20
N VAL A 75 -4.42 1.54 13.38
CA VAL A 75 -3.26 1.34 12.48
C VAL A 75 -2.02 1.89 13.17
N TYR A 76 -0.98 1.07 13.28
CA TYR A 76 0.32 1.47 13.84
C TYR A 76 1.37 1.69 12.75
N ASN A 77 2.55 2.15 13.17
CA ASN A 77 3.68 2.42 12.28
C ASN A 77 4.18 1.19 11.51
N THR A 78 3.96 -0.03 12.04
CA THR A 78 4.29 -1.31 11.41
C THR A 78 3.24 -1.81 10.43
N ASP A 79 2.10 -1.13 10.36
CA ASP A 79 0.92 -1.55 9.59
C ASP A 79 0.79 -0.73 8.31
N VAL A 80 1.78 0.12 8.00
CA VAL A 80 1.79 0.97 6.81
C VAL A 80 3.16 0.95 6.11
N ALA A 81 3.13 0.80 4.79
CA ALA A 81 4.31 0.82 3.93
C ALA A 81 4.02 1.53 2.61
N HIS A 82 5.05 2.17 2.06
CA HIS A 82 5.04 2.55 0.64
C HIS A 82 5.08 1.27 -0.21
N VAL A 83 4.29 1.24 -1.28
CA VAL A 83 4.25 0.10 -2.20
C VAL A 83 4.40 0.57 -3.64
N VAL A 84 4.83 -0.34 -4.50
CA VAL A 84 4.88 -0.19 -5.96
C VAL A 84 4.22 -1.40 -6.61
N PRO A 85 3.78 -1.29 -7.87
CA PRO A 85 3.38 -2.45 -8.64
C PRO A 85 4.41 -3.58 -8.54
N ARG A 86 3.94 -4.81 -8.34
CA ARG A 86 4.81 -5.96 -8.17
C ARG A 86 5.30 -6.46 -9.52
N GLU A 87 6.62 -6.51 -9.68
CA GLU A 87 7.28 -7.08 -10.84
C GLU A 87 8.20 -8.21 -10.38
N ASP A 88 7.87 -9.46 -10.74
CA ASP A 88 8.67 -10.62 -10.38
C ASP A 88 9.73 -10.91 -11.46
N TRP A 89 10.94 -11.30 -11.03
CA TRP A 89 11.96 -11.76 -11.96
C TRP A 89 11.61 -13.16 -12.51
N VAL A 90 11.61 -13.28 -13.83
CA VAL A 90 11.31 -14.49 -14.60
C VAL A 90 12.35 -14.61 -15.70
N SER A 91 12.98 -15.78 -15.80
CA SER A 91 13.96 -16.06 -16.86
C SER A 91 13.30 -16.01 -18.24
N GLY A 92 13.97 -15.38 -19.20
CA GLY A 92 13.49 -15.20 -20.57
C GLY A 92 12.72 -13.91 -20.79
N THR A 93 12.45 -13.13 -19.75
CA THR A 93 11.77 -11.83 -19.85
C THR A 93 12.75 -10.72 -20.21
N VAL A 94 12.33 -9.78 -21.05
CA VAL A 94 13.04 -8.53 -21.33
C VAL A 94 12.49 -7.46 -20.39
N TYR A 95 13.36 -6.92 -19.53
CA TYR A 95 12.98 -5.86 -18.59
C TYR A 95 13.32 -4.48 -19.14
N ASP A 96 12.62 -3.45 -18.65
CA ASP A 96 13.02 -2.08 -18.92
C ASP A 96 14.33 -1.78 -18.17
N GLU A 97 15.15 -0.93 -18.76
CA GLU A 97 16.31 -0.36 -18.07
C GLU A 97 15.95 1.02 -17.52
N TYR A 98 16.54 1.36 -16.39
CA TYR A 98 16.46 2.72 -15.88
C TYR A 98 17.10 3.69 -16.86
N ASN A 99 16.35 4.74 -17.22
CA ASN A 99 16.88 5.83 -18.03
C ASN A 99 16.23 7.16 -17.63
N HIS A 100 17.03 8.12 -17.18
CA HIS A 100 16.57 9.46 -16.78
C HIS A 100 16.00 10.29 -17.95
N LYS A 101 16.11 9.81 -19.20
CA LYS A 101 15.60 10.47 -20.41
C LYS A 101 14.37 9.78 -21.01
N VAL A 102 13.70 8.87 -20.30
CA VAL A 102 12.46 8.24 -20.81
C VAL A 102 11.43 9.33 -21.13
N SER A 103 10.93 9.32 -22.35
CA SER A 103 9.95 10.29 -22.84
C SER A 103 9.15 9.69 -24.01
N SER A 104 8.19 10.44 -24.55
CA SER A 104 7.46 10.03 -25.76
C SER A 104 8.34 9.85 -27.00
N THR A 105 9.50 10.51 -27.05
CA THR A 105 10.48 10.38 -28.15
C THR A 105 11.63 9.42 -27.85
N ASN A 106 11.69 8.92 -26.61
CA ASN A 106 12.65 7.93 -26.15
C ASN A 106 11.95 6.98 -25.15
N PRO A 107 11.02 6.13 -25.62
CA PRO A 107 10.27 5.23 -24.76
C PRO A 107 11.16 4.11 -24.20
N ALA A 108 10.75 3.54 -23.07
CA ALA A 108 11.30 2.28 -22.58
C ALA A 108 10.93 1.11 -23.49
N TYR A 109 11.50 -0.08 -23.27
CA TYR A 109 11.24 -1.25 -24.10
C TYR A 109 9.75 -1.67 -24.04
N SER A 110 9.14 -1.58 -22.87
CA SER A 110 7.70 -1.80 -22.64
C SER A 110 6.78 -0.82 -23.37
N GLY A 111 7.33 0.25 -23.97
CA GLY A 111 6.57 1.34 -24.56
C GLY A 111 6.21 2.45 -23.58
N ALA A 112 6.64 2.36 -22.31
CA ALA A 112 6.45 3.43 -21.34
C ALA A 112 7.11 4.74 -21.80
N THR A 113 6.35 5.83 -21.72
CA THR A 113 6.77 7.18 -22.13
C THR A 113 7.14 8.09 -20.96
N SER A 114 7.12 7.54 -19.74
CA SER A 114 7.59 8.18 -18.51
C SER A 114 8.31 7.12 -17.68
N LEU A 115 9.37 7.53 -16.97
CA LEU A 115 10.18 6.61 -16.16
C LEU A 115 9.35 5.82 -15.14
N PHE A 116 8.42 6.47 -14.44
CA PHE A 116 7.62 5.83 -13.38
C PHE A 116 6.47 4.95 -13.91
N LEU A 117 6.31 4.87 -15.24
CA LEU A 117 5.44 3.89 -15.91
C LEU A 117 6.23 2.71 -16.50
N SER A 118 7.56 2.75 -16.43
CA SER A 118 8.42 1.68 -16.92
C SER A 118 8.76 0.68 -15.80
N ASN A 119 8.93 -0.58 -16.17
CA ASN A 119 9.13 -1.69 -15.24
C ASN A 119 10.63 -1.99 -15.09
N PHE A 120 11.38 -1.01 -14.56
CA PHE A 120 12.84 -1.08 -14.44
C PHE A 120 13.36 -1.75 -13.16
N TYR A 121 12.48 -2.36 -12.38
CA TYR A 121 12.83 -3.05 -11.13
C TYR A 121 12.16 -4.42 -11.08
N VAL A 122 12.71 -5.32 -10.27
CA VAL A 122 12.18 -6.68 -10.09
C VAL A 122 12.40 -7.16 -8.66
N MET A 123 11.50 -8.02 -8.18
CA MET A 123 11.64 -8.84 -6.99
C MET A 123 12.02 -10.26 -7.38
N THR A 124 13.02 -10.82 -6.70
CA THR A 124 13.39 -12.24 -6.84
C THR A 124 12.58 -13.11 -5.89
N ASN A 125 12.57 -14.42 -6.14
CA ASN A 125 11.98 -15.40 -5.22
C ASN A 125 12.64 -15.44 -3.83
N ASP A 126 13.81 -14.82 -3.67
CA ASP A 126 14.51 -14.64 -2.39
C ASP A 126 14.12 -13.31 -1.70
N TYR A 127 13.04 -12.65 -2.16
CA TYR A 127 12.51 -11.36 -1.69
C TYR A 127 13.50 -10.19 -1.73
N LYS A 128 14.51 -10.29 -2.59
CA LYS A 128 15.45 -9.20 -2.89
C LYS A 128 14.96 -8.40 -4.07
N VAL A 129 14.99 -7.08 -3.93
CA VAL A 129 14.60 -6.12 -4.96
C VAL A 129 15.82 -5.56 -5.66
N TYR A 130 15.77 -5.60 -6.99
CA TYR A 130 16.84 -5.16 -7.88
C TYR A 130 16.32 -4.13 -8.86
N LYS A 131 17.19 -3.20 -9.22
CA LYS A 131 16.98 -2.22 -10.27
C LYS A 131 17.80 -2.57 -11.50
N CYS A 132 17.16 -2.61 -12.67
CA CYS A 132 17.80 -2.81 -13.96
C CYS A 132 18.44 -1.50 -14.39
N LEU A 133 19.77 -1.46 -14.48
CA LEU A 133 20.49 -0.30 -15.02
C LEU A 133 20.79 -0.46 -16.50
N PHE A 134 20.96 -1.70 -16.98
CA PHE A 134 21.18 -2.01 -18.38
C PHE A 134 20.56 -3.36 -18.72
N ASN A 135 19.73 -3.40 -19.77
CA ASN A 135 18.97 -4.59 -20.16
C ASN A 135 19.60 -5.37 -21.34
N ASN A 136 20.91 -5.24 -21.53
CA ASN A 136 21.64 -5.85 -22.65
C ASN A 136 21.03 -5.51 -24.03
N ASN A 137 20.73 -4.22 -24.27
CA ASN A 137 20.11 -3.74 -25.50
C ASN A 137 18.81 -4.48 -25.87
N ASN A 138 17.91 -4.63 -24.88
CA ASN A 138 16.65 -5.37 -24.99
C ASN A 138 16.82 -6.88 -25.21
N GLY A 139 17.93 -7.46 -24.74
CA GLY A 139 18.11 -8.91 -24.68
C GLY A 139 17.25 -9.53 -23.56
N ALA A 140 16.96 -10.82 -23.64
CA ALA A 140 16.23 -11.51 -22.56
C ALA A 140 17.15 -11.74 -21.34
N SER A 141 16.70 -11.42 -20.13
CA SER A 141 17.42 -11.78 -18.90
C SER A 141 17.32 -13.28 -18.67
N THR A 142 18.45 -13.95 -18.52
CA THR A 142 18.53 -15.40 -18.29
C THR A 142 19.28 -15.74 -16.99
N THR A 143 19.97 -14.76 -16.42
CA THR A 143 20.72 -14.91 -15.17
C THR A 143 20.02 -14.10 -14.07
N LYS A 144 19.47 -14.81 -13.07
CA LYS A 144 18.83 -14.18 -11.91
C LYS A 144 19.86 -13.34 -11.12
N PRO A 145 19.55 -12.09 -10.75
CA PRO A 145 20.42 -11.34 -9.85
C PRO A 145 20.44 -11.95 -8.44
N THR A 146 21.62 -12.03 -7.83
CA THR A 146 21.82 -12.66 -6.51
C THR A 146 22.74 -11.86 -5.58
N SER A 147 23.62 -11.02 -6.15
CA SER A 147 24.55 -10.19 -5.38
C SER A 147 23.81 -9.17 -4.52
N THR A 148 24.33 -8.89 -3.33
CA THR A 148 23.86 -7.80 -2.45
C THR A 148 24.88 -6.66 -2.39
N SER A 149 25.76 -6.56 -3.40
CA SER A 149 26.73 -5.49 -3.53
C SER A 149 26.04 -4.12 -3.54
N THR A 150 26.65 -3.14 -2.87
CA THR A 150 26.23 -1.75 -2.95
C THR A 150 26.57 -1.11 -4.29
N ASP A 151 27.45 -1.71 -5.10
CA ASP A 151 27.73 -1.29 -6.47
C ASP A 151 26.95 -2.12 -7.49
N PRO A 152 26.64 -1.59 -8.69
CA PRO A 152 26.04 -2.37 -9.77
C PRO A 152 26.90 -3.56 -10.19
N VAL A 153 26.26 -4.65 -10.58
CA VAL A 153 26.94 -5.89 -10.98
C VAL A 153 26.46 -6.31 -12.36
N THR A 154 27.41 -6.60 -13.24
CA THR A 154 27.15 -7.21 -14.56
C THR A 154 27.04 -8.72 -14.42
N TYR A 155 25.98 -9.30 -14.98
CA TYR A 155 25.73 -10.75 -14.98
C TYR A 155 26.11 -11.37 -16.33
N ALA A 156 26.12 -12.71 -16.39
CA ALA A 156 26.55 -13.47 -17.57
C ALA A 156 25.69 -13.21 -18.82
N ASP A 157 24.43 -12.79 -18.65
CA ASP A 157 23.51 -12.42 -19.70
C ASP A 157 23.68 -10.96 -20.19
N GLY A 158 24.69 -10.25 -19.67
CA GLY A 158 24.99 -8.86 -20.01
C GLY A 158 24.13 -7.82 -19.27
N TYR A 159 23.17 -8.25 -18.44
CA TYR A 159 22.39 -7.31 -17.63
C TYR A 159 23.26 -6.68 -16.54
N ILE A 160 22.99 -5.41 -16.24
CA ILE A 160 23.56 -4.72 -15.08
C ILE A 160 22.43 -4.49 -14.08
N TRP A 161 22.51 -5.19 -12.95
CA TRP A 161 21.55 -5.06 -11.87
C TRP A 161 22.18 -4.37 -10.67
N LYS A 162 21.40 -3.49 -10.03
CA LYS A 162 21.74 -2.85 -8.76
C LYS A 162 20.83 -3.40 -7.66
N TYR A 163 21.43 -3.94 -6.61
CA TYR A 163 20.68 -4.33 -5.40
C TYR A 163 20.13 -3.08 -4.70
N MET A 164 18.85 -3.11 -4.33
CA MET A 164 18.16 -2.00 -3.67
C MET A 164 17.94 -2.28 -2.18
N TYR A 165 17.23 -3.38 -1.87
CA TYR A 165 16.92 -3.81 -0.51
C TYR A 165 16.40 -5.27 -0.52
N THR A 166 16.24 -5.84 0.67
CA THR A 166 15.60 -7.13 0.90
C THR A 166 14.34 -6.91 1.72
N ILE A 167 13.21 -7.50 1.30
CA ILE A 167 11.96 -7.46 2.04
C ILE A 167 12.03 -8.56 3.12
N SER A 168 11.72 -8.20 4.37
CA SER A 168 11.71 -9.17 5.46
C SER A 168 10.55 -10.16 5.30
N VAL A 169 10.68 -11.38 5.85
CA VAL A 169 9.60 -12.39 5.77
C VAL A 169 8.31 -11.89 6.44
N GLU A 170 8.43 -11.06 7.49
CA GLU A 170 7.26 -10.45 8.14
C GLU A 170 6.55 -9.47 7.21
N ASP A 171 7.31 -8.60 6.53
CA ASP A 171 6.75 -7.63 5.59
C ASP A 171 6.18 -8.29 4.34
N VAL A 172 6.74 -9.42 3.91
CA VAL A 172 6.16 -10.23 2.83
C VAL A 172 4.73 -10.65 3.19
N VAL A 173 4.52 -11.17 4.41
CA VAL A 173 3.20 -11.62 4.86
C VAL A 173 2.22 -10.45 4.99
N LYS A 174 2.70 -9.25 5.30
CA LYS A 174 1.88 -8.06 5.54
C LYS A 174 1.55 -7.24 4.28
N PHE A 175 2.48 -7.15 3.34
CA PHE A 175 2.41 -6.14 2.27
C PHE A 175 2.60 -6.68 0.86
N VAL A 176 3.07 -7.91 0.69
CA VAL A 176 3.20 -8.49 -0.66
C VAL A 176 1.87 -9.09 -1.10
N THR A 177 1.31 -8.53 -2.17
CA THR A 177 0.11 -9.04 -2.83
C THR A 177 0.46 -9.51 -4.25
N PRO A 178 -0.49 -10.06 -5.03
CA PRO A 178 -0.25 -10.33 -6.44
C PRO A 178 0.05 -9.06 -7.26
N GLU A 179 -0.43 -7.89 -6.82
CA GLU A 179 -0.37 -6.64 -7.57
C GLU A 179 0.68 -5.66 -7.03
N PHE A 180 1.02 -5.73 -5.74
CA PHE A 180 1.88 -4.75 -5.07
C PHE A 180 2.97 -5.41 -4.22
N MET A 181 4.11 -4.71 -4.10
CA MET A 181 5.20 -5.06 -3.20
C MET A 181 5.67 -3.84 -2.40
N PRO A 182 6.11 -4.02 -1.15
CA PRO A 182 6.57 -2.92 -0.30
C PRO A 182 7.95 -2.41 -0.70
N VAL A 183 8.16 -1.11 -0.49
CA VAL A 183 9.44 -0.44 -0.73
C VAL A 183 10.06 0.02 0.58
N PHE A 184 11.31 -0.40 0.78
CA PHE A 184 12.10 -0.06 1.95
C PHE A 184 13.43 0.56 1.57
N ILE A 185 14.03 1.27 2.52
CA ILE A 185 15.36 1.86 2.37
C ILE A 185 16.37 0.97 3.09
N ASP A 186 17.31 0.39 2.34
CA ASP A 186 18.46 -0.30 2.91
C ASP A 186 19.52 0.73 3.31
N SER A 187 19.83 0.81 4.61
CA SER A 187 20.76 1.80 5.15
C SER A 187 22.17 1.68 4.55
N THR A 188 22.62 0.47 4.21
CA THR A 188 23.97 0.23 3.65
C THR A 188 24.05 0.69 2.21
N VAL A 189 22.99 0.41 1.43
CA VAL A 189 22.87 0.88 0.05
C VAL A 189 22.76 2.39 -0.01
N ARG A 190 21.97 3.00 0.88
CA ARG A 190 21.83 4.46 0.97
C ARG A 190 23.16 5.15 1.25
N SER A 191 23.91 4.67 2.23
CA SER A 191 25.20 5.26 2.61
C SER A 191 26.27 5.13 1.52
N ALA A 192 26.15 4.13 0.65
CA ALA A 192 27.08 3.89 -0.46
C ALA A 192 26.64 4.58 -1.77
N ALA A 193 25.46 5.20 -1.81
CA ALA A 193 24.94 5.86 -2.99
C ALA A 193 25.82 7.06 -3.39
N ARG A 194 25.97 7.27 -4.70
CA ARG A 194 26.80 8.32 -5.28
C ARG A 194 25.92 9.24 -6.10
N ASP A 195 25.82 10.49 -5.67
CA ASP A 195 25.00 11.48 -6.35
C ASP A 195 25.55 11.80 -7.75
N GLY A 196 24.65 11.87 -8.74
CA GLY A 196 24.98 12.12 -10.14
C GLY A 196 26.05 11.18 -10.71
N SER A 197 26.05 9.89 -10.35
CA SER A 197 26.97 8.91 -10.93
C SER A 197 26.53 8.49 -12.33
N ILE A 198 27.50 8.15 -13.19
CA ILE A 198 27.24 7.54 -14.49
C ILE A 198 27.55 6.06 -14.37
N ASP A 199 26.51 5.25 -14.48
CA ASP A 199 26.57 3.80 -14.25
C ASP A 199 26.53 2.99 -15.54
N VAL A 200 25.92 3.56 -16.57
CA VAL A 200 25.76 2.92 -17.87
C VAL A 200 25.98 3.96 -18.96
N ILE A 201 26.75 3.56 -19.98
CA ILE A 201 26.87 4.31 -21.24
C ILE A 201 26.30 3.41 -22.34
N LYS A 202 25.16 3.83 -22.89
CA LYS A 202 24.46 3.10 -23.94
C LYS A 202 24.97 3.55 -25.30
N ILE A 203 25.30 2.60 -26.16
CA ILE A 203 25.63 2.88 -27.56
C ILE A 203 24.32 3.02 -28.33
N THR A 204 24.16 4.16 -29.00
CA THR A 204 23.02 4.42 -29.90
C THR A 204 23.38 4.11 -31.36
N TYR A 205 24.67 4.21 -31.71
CA TYR A 205 25.19 3.77 -32.99
C TYR A 205 26.63 3.27 -32.80
N ALA A 206 26.93 2.06 -33.27
CA ALA A 206 28.23 1.40 -33.07
C ALA A 206 29.37 2.00 -33.90
N GLY A 207 29.07 2.95 -34.80
CA GLY A 207 30.02 3.47 -35.77
C GLY A 207 30.40 2.45 -36.85
N SER A 208 31.37 2.78 -37.68
CA SER A 208 31.85 1.88 -38.75
C SER A 208 33.32 2.07 -39.10
N THR A 209 33.95 0.97 -39.49
CA THR A 209 35.31 0.90 -40.08
C THR A 209 36.42 1.53 -39.23
N TYR A 210 36.37 1.35 -37.91
CA TYR A 210 37.47 1.77 -37.04
C TYR A 210 38.76 1.00 -37.37
N ALA A 211 39.84 1.73 -37.61
CA ALA A 211 41.18 1.20 -37.85
C ALA A 211 41.96 0.92 -36.56
N SER A 212 41.60 1.60 -35.47
CA SER A 212 42.09 1.35 -34.12
C SER A 212 41.03 1.71 -33.08
N THR A 213 41.22 1.27 -31.84
CA THR A 213 40.29 1.56 -30.74
C THR A 213 40.20 3.06 -30.49
N PRO A 214 38.99 3.66 -30.56
CA PRO A 214 38.82 5.09 -30.27
C PRO A 214 38.87 5.36 -28.76
N SER A 215 39.05 6.63 -28.41
CA SER A 215 38.87 7.12 -27.05
C SER A 215 37.42 7.53 -26.79
N VAL A 216 37.00 7.49 -25.53
CA VAL A 216 35.73 8.04 -25.07
C VAL A 216 35.98 9.12 -24.03
N GLN A 217 35.25 10.23 -24.17
CA GLN A 217 35.27 11.33 -23.22
C GLN A 217 33.85 11.59 -22.72
N ILE A 218 33.73 11.85 -21.42
CA ILE A 218 32.48 12.22 -20.76
C ILE A 218 32.60 13.69 -20.40
N ILE A 219 31.83 14.53 -21.06
CA ILE A 219 31.84 15.99 -20.89
C ILE A 219 30.56 16.38 -20.19
N GLY A 220 30.66 17.06 -19.06
CA GLY A 220 29.51 17.39 -18.23
C GLY A 220 29.87 18.37 -17.11
N ASP A 221 28.90 18.59 -16.23
CA ASP A 221 29.02 19.43 -15.03
C ASP A 221 29.58 18.68 -13.80
N GLY A 222 29.62 17.35 -13.86
CA GLY A 222 30.22 16.51 -12.83
C GLY A 222 31.73 16.30 -12.98
N ALA A 223 32.29 15.48 -12.09
CA ALA A 223 33.73 15.25 -12.00
C ALA A 223 34.13 13.76 -12.08
N SER A 224 35.32 13.54 -12.64
CA SER A 224 36.08 12.28 -12.58
C SER A 224 35.44 11.05 -13.25
N ALA A 225 34.35 11.18 -14.01
CA ALA A 225 33.84 10.05 -14.78
C ALA A 225 34.85 9.66 -15.88
N ALA A 226 35.13 8.37 -15.97
CA ALA A 226 36.05 7.79 -16.95
C ALA A 226 35.50 6.48 -17.48
N ALA A 227 35.73 6.23 -18.77
CA ALA A 227 35.30 5.02 -19.44
C ALA A 227 36.30 4.59 -20.51
N THR A 228 36.20 3.36 -20.96
CA THR A 228 37.01 2.76 -22.02
C THR A 228 36.12 2.13 -23.08
N VAL A 229 36.56 2.18 -24.33
CA VAL A 229 35.82 1.61 -25.46
C VAL A 229 36.28 0.18 -25.71
N ASN A 230 35.32 -0.75 -25.80
CA ASN A 230 35.58 -2.14 -26.18
C ASN A 230 35.10 -2.37 -27.61
N MET A 231 35.98 -2.90 -28.46
CA MET A 231 35.74 -3.12 -29.89
C MET A 231 35.26 -4.55 -30.17
N SER A 232 34.44 -4.72 -31.21
CA SER A 232 34.15 -6.02 -31.83
C SER A 232 34.43 -5.91 -33.33
N GLY A 233 35.60 -6.39 -33.76
CA GLY A 233 36.08 -6.17 -35.11
C GLY A 233 36.34 -4.68 -35.37
N SER A 234 35.66 -4.10 -36.35
CA SER A 234 35.82 -2.69 -36.77
C SER A 234 34.69 -1.77 -36.28
N THR A 235 33.88 -2.22 -35.32
CA THR A 235 32.81 -1.42 -34.69
C THR A 235 32.95 -1.41 -33.17
N VAL A 236 32.34 -0.41 -32.53
CA VAL A 236 32.29 -0.33 -31.07
C VAL A 236 31.25 -1.30 -30.52
N ALA A 237 31.66 -2.19 -29.61
CA ALA A 237 30.79 -3.19 -29.01
C ALA A 237 30.07 -2.68 -27.76
N ASN A 238 30.83 -2.09 -26.84
CA ASN A 238 30.31 -1.46 -25.62
C ASN A 238 31.31 -0.42 -25.09
N VAL A 239 30.83 0.40 -24.15
CA VAL A 239 31.65 1.35 -23.40
C VAL A 239 31.63 0.93 -21.93
N SER A 240 32.77 0.52 -21.39
CA SER A 240 32.89 0.10 -20.00
C SER A 240 33.32 1.27 -19.11
N ILE A 241 32.61 1.50 -18.02
CA ILE A 241 32.92 2.57 -17.08
C ILE A 241 34.07 2.12 -16.16
N SER A 242 35.13 2.92 -16.11
CA SER A 242 36.28 2.69 -15.21
C SER A 242 36.21 3.56 -13.95
N ASN A 243 35.54 4.71 -14.03
CA ASN A 243 35.17 5.53 -12.88
C ASN A 243 33.78 6.14 -13.12
N ARG A 244 32.86 5.91 -12.19
CA ARG A 244 31.46 6.37 -12.28
C ARG A 244 31.32 7.90 -12.14
N GLY A 245 32.34 8.55 -11.58
CA GLY A 245 32.31 9.99 -11.28
C GLY A 245 31.24 10.36 -10.24
N ASN A 246 31.00 11.66 -10.07
CA ASN A 246 29.91 12.20 -9.25
C ASN A 246 29.44 13.57 -9.76
N GLY A 247 28.24 13.97 -9.32
CA GLY A 247 27.72 15.33 -9.48
C GLY A 247 27.31 15.68 -10.91
N TYR A 248 27.12 14.70 -11.80
CA TYR A 248 26.62 14.96 -13.14
C TYR A 248 25.10 15.18 -13.12
N HIS A 249 24.64 16.25 -13.75
CA HIS A 249 23.23 16.46 -14.14
C HIS A 249 23.11 16.53 -15.66
N VAL A 250 24.22 16.85 -16.34
CA VAL A 250 24.35 16.83 -17.79
C VAL A 250 25.63 16.08 -18.14
N ALA A 251 25.49 15.05 -18.98
CA ALA A 251 26.62 14.27 -19.47
C ALA A 251 26.47 13.99 -20.97
N ASN A 252 27.45 14.46 -21.74
CA ASN A 252 27.60 14.17 -23.15
C ASN A 252 28.76 13.19 -23.36
N VAL A 253 28.51 12.11 -24.09
CA VAL A 253 29.52 11.09 -24.37
C VAL A 253 30.03 11.28 -25.80
N VAL A 254 31.33 11.54 -25.91
CA VAL A 254 32.00 11.76 -27.20
C VAL A 254 32.97 10.62 -27.44
N VAL A 255 32.73 9.86 -28.52
CA VAL A 255 33.68 8.86 -29.02
C VAL A 255 34.48 9.49 -30.16
N SER A 256 35.81 9.45 -30.06
CA SER A 256 36.71 10.12 -31.00
C SER A 256 37.99 9.33 -31.25
N GLY A 257 38.63 9.57 -32.39
CA GLY A 257 39.83 8.83 -32.82
C GLY A 257 39.50 7.53 -33.55
N GLY A 258 40.51 6.71 -33.83
CA GLY A 258 40.34 5.40 -34.48
C GLY A 258 40.06 5.42 -35.99
N ASN A 259 40.05 6.59 -36.63
CA ASN A 259 39.84 6.81 -38.07
C ASN A 259 38.64 6.05 -38.70
N PRO A 260 37.41 6.22 -38.17
CA PRO A 260 36.23 5.54 -38.69
C PRO A 260 35.66 6.24 -39.94
N ALA A 261 34.86 5.52 -40.74
CA ALA A 261 34.01 6.13 -41.76
C ALA A 261 32.82 6.86 -41.14
N ALA A 262 32.32 6.36 -39.99
CA ALA A 262 31.31 7.02 -39.19
C ALA A 262 31.56 6.80 -37.70
N ASN A 263 31.55 7.88 -36.91
CA ASN A 263 31.76 7.81 -35.47
C ASN A 263 30.59 7.12 -34.77
N ALA A 264 30.90 6.32 -33.75
CA ALA A 264 29.93 5.79 -32.81
C ALA A 264 29.28 6.93 -32.00
N THR A 265 28.01 6.76 -31.66
CA THR A 265 27.28 7.65 -30.76
C THR A 265 26.82 6.88 -29.54
N ALA A 266 26.87 7.53 -28.39
CA ALA A 266 26.49 6.95 -27.12
C ALA A 266 25.82 7.98 -26.21
N SER A 267 25.03 7.51 -25.25
CA SER A 267 24.41 8.34 -24.21
C SER A 267 24.77 7.78 -22.84
N ALA A 268 25.22 8.66 -21.95
CA ALA A 268 25.33 8.34 -20.53
C ALA A 268 23.94 8.26 -19.91
N VAL A 269 23.77 7.34 -18.96
CA VAL A 269 22.65 7.26 -18.03
C VAL A 269 23.14 7.74 -16.67
N ILE A 270 22.61 8.87 -16.22
CA ILE A 270 22.89 9.51 -14.94
C ILE A 270 21.95 8.96 -13.88
N SER A 271 22.47 8.71 -12.68
CA SER A 271 21.70 8.28 -11.51
C SER A 271 20.66 9.33 -11.07
N PRO A 272 19.62 8.95 -10.30
CA PRO A 272 18.75 9.94 -9.67
C PRO A 272 19.50 10.80 -8.64
N PRO A 273 18.92 11.93 -8.19
CA PRO A 273 19.47 12.73 -7.11
C PRO A 273 19.75 11.88 -5.85
N GLY A 274 20.95 12.06 -5.28
CA GLY A 274 21.47 11.25 -4.17
C GLY A 274 22.12 9.92 -4.59
N GLY A 275 21.86 9.45 -5.82
CA GLY A 275 22.41 8.23 -6.38
C GLY A 275 21.49 7.00 -6.25
N HIS A 276 21.85 5.94 -6.97
CA HIS A 276 21.08 4.69 -6.96
C HIS A 276 21.02 4.04 -5.57
N GLY A 277 19.80 3.87 -5.06
CA GLY A 277 19.49 3.29 -3.77
C GLY A 277 19.59 4.25 -2.59
N TYR A 278 19.85 5.55 -2.82
CA TYR A 278 19.84 6.56 -1.76
C TYR A 278 18.46 6.65 -1.09
N ASN A 279 17.41 6.73 -1.91
CA ASN A 279 16.04 6.70 -1.46
C ASN A 279 15.21 5.86 -2.42
N ALA A 280 15.04 4.57 -2.09
CA ALA A 280 14.30 3.63 -2.91
C ALA A 280 12.81 4.01 -3.07
N VAL A 281 12.20 4.68 -2.08
CA VAL A 281 10.82 5.16 -2.14
C VAL A 281 10.65 6.17 -3.28
N ASP A 282 11.59 7.11 -3.39
CA ASP A 282 11.58 8.15 -4.43
C ASP A 282 11.98 7.58 -5.78
N GLU A 283 13.01 6.74 -5.78
CA GLU A 283 13.62 6.22 -7.00
C GLU A 283 12.74 5.20 -7.72
N LEU A 284 11.95 4.40 -7.00
CA LEU A 284 11.01 3.45 -7.59
C LEU A 284 9.63 4.07 -7.85
N GLY A 285 9.40 5.32 -7.44
CA GLY A 285 8.11 5.99 -7.60
C GLY A 285 7.02 5.38 -6.72
N ALA A 286 7.31 5.14 -5.44
CA ALA A 286 6.37 4.50 -4.51
C ALA A 286 5.33 5.50 -3.96
N TYR A 287 4.52 6.08 -4.85
CA TYR A 287 3.41 6.99 -4.50
C TYR A 287 2.13 6.25 -4.10
N TYR A 288 2.12 4.92 -4.11
CA TYR A 288 1.07 4.13 -3.47
C TYR A 288 1.45 3.85 -2.01
N VAL A 289 0.45 3.90 -1.13
CA VAL A 289 0.59 3.51 0.27
C VAL A 289 -0.34 2.36 0.57
N MET A 290 0.18 1.30 1.17
CA MET A 290 -0.60 0.17 1.66
C MET A 290 -0.73 0.22 3.18
N VAL A 291 -1.96 0.11 3.65
CA VAL A 291 -2.30 -0.11 5.05
C VAL A 291 -2.77 -1.55 5.21
N ASN A 292 -2.09 -2.29 6.08
CA ASN A 292 -2.47 -3.64 6.48
C ASN A 292 -3.23 -3.58 7.81
N SER A 293 -4.35 -4.28 7.91
CA SER A 293 -4.99 -4.54 9.19
C SER A 293 -5.36 -6.01 9.26
N ARG A 294 -4.71 -6.73 10.18
CA ARG A 294 -5.01 -8.14 10.43
C ARG A 294 -6.05 -8.23 11.54
N LEU A 295 -7.20 -8.80 11.23
CA LEU A 295 -8.25 -9.11 12.19
C LEU A 295 -8.11 -10.57 12.61
N THR A 296 -8.16 -10.84 13.91
CA THR A 296 -8.05 -12.19 14.46
C THR A 296 -9.15 -12.44 15.48
N TYR A 297 -9.88 -13.55 15.39
CA TYR A 297 -10.83 -14.02 16.41
C TYR A 297 -11.72 -12.88 17.00
N ALA A 298 -11.98 -12.95 18.31
CA ALA A 298 -12.57 -11.97 19.21
C ALA A 298 -11.49 -11.03 19.78
N GLU A 299 -10.74 -10.35 18.90
CA GLU A 299 -9.80 -9.29 19.31
C GLU A 299 -10.57 -8.18 20.06
N GLY A 300 -9.92 -7.57 21.05
CA GLY A 300 -10.53 -6.51 21.85
C GLY A 300 -11.47 -7.01 22.94
N SER A 301 -11.29 -8.24 23.43
CA SER A 301 -12.27 -8.87 24.35
C SER A 301 -13.66 -8.98 23.71
N GLY A 302 -13.70 -9.26 22.41
CA GLY A 302 -14.90 -9.49 21.63
C GLY A 302 -15.29 -8.38 20.66
N ASP A 303 -14.65 -7.20 20.68
CA ASP A 303 -15.01 -6.03 19.84
C ASP A 303 -15.32 -6.40 18.39
N PHE A 304 -14.53 -7.31 17.85
CA PHE A 304 -14.75 -7.93 16.57
C PHE A 304 -15.56 -9.24 16.71
N PRO A 305 -16.79 -9.33 16.16
CA PRO A 305 -17.65 -10.51 16.33
C PRO A 305 -17.08 -11.75 15.61
N ALA A 306 -16.88 -12.86 16.32
CA ALA A 306 -16.14 -14.02 15.79
C ALA A 306 -16.84 -14.75 14.63
N VAL A 307 -18.17 -14.62 14.56
CA VAL A 307 -19.00 -15.10 13.46
C VAL A 307 -19.89 -13.96 13.00
N ASN A 308 -19.65 -13.48 11.79
CA ASN A 308 -20.51 -12.50 11.12
C ASN A 308 -20.03 -12.30 9.67
N ASP A 309 -20.88 -11.75 8.81
CA ASP A 309 -20.46 -11.23 7.51
C ASP A 309 -20.18 -9.72 7.58
N PHE A 310 -19.22 -9.24 6.80
CA PHE A 310 -19.08 -7.81 6.52
C PHE A 310 -18.94 -7.56 5.03
N ARG A 311 -19.45 -6.41 4.59
CA ARG A 311 -19.51 -6.02 3.18
C ARG A 311 -18.93 -4.63 2.90
N ARG A 312 -18.48 -3.95 3.95
CA ARG A 312 -17.81 -2.66 3.86
C ARG A 312 -16.56 -2.69 4.71
N ILE A 313 -15.49 -2.14 4.17
CA ILE A 313 -14.34 -1.71 4.95
C ILE A 313 -14.14 -0.22 4.74
N GLY A 314 -13.40 0.41 5.63
CA GLY A 314 -12.96 1.78 5.41
C GLY A 314 -11.88 2.20 6.39
N MET A 315 -11.45 3.45 6.24
CA MET A 315 -10.54 4.11 7.19
C MET A 315 -11.19 5.33 7.80
N LEU A 316 -10.97 5.48 9.10
CA LEU A 316 -11.44 6.57 9.94
C LEU A 316 -10.26 7.22 10.65
N VAL A 317 -10.27 8.54 10.71
CA VAL A 317 -9.24 9.35 11.36
C VAL A 317 -9.83 10.03 12.58
N ASP A 318 -9.13 9.94 13.72
CA ASP A 318 -9.46 10.57 15.00
C ASP A 318 -10.91 10.36 15.48
N PRO A 319 -11.38 9.09 15.60
CA PRO A 319 -12.61 8.83 16.32
C PRO A 319 -12.51 9.29 17.78
N GLN A 320 -13.65 9.61 18.38
CA GLN A 320 -13.78 9.91 19.81
C GLN A 320 -14.35 8.71 20.57
N ASN A 321 -14.00 8.58 21.85
CA ASN A 321 -14.66 7.64 22.76
C ASN A 321 -16.08 8.12 23.06
N TYR A 322 -17.02 7.18 23.14
CA TYR A 322 -18.42 7.47 23.46
C TYR A 322 -18.58 8.04 24.87
N SER A 323 -17.80 7.55 25.84
CA SER A 323 -17.96 7.88 27.26
C SER A 323 -17.57 9.30 27.65
N ASP A 324 -16.56 9.87 27.02
CA ASP A 324 -15.94 11.13 27.45
C ASP A 324 -15.66 12.14 26.33
N ASN A 325 -15.98 11.79 25.07
CA ASN A 325 -15.71 12.60 23.89
C ASN A 325 -14.22 12.91 23.65
N THR A 326 -13.31 12.24 24.34
CA THR A 326 -11.86 12.36 24.07
C THR A 326 -11.49 11.52 22.86
N ARG A 327 -10.34 11.78 22.25
CA ARG A 327 -9.88 10.97 21.12
C ARG A 327 -9.61 9.54 21.54
N ALA A 328 -10.13 8.59 20.77
CA ALA A 328 -9.97 7.17 21.03
C ALA A 328 -8.53 6.72 20.78
N SER A 329 -7.96 5.98 21.72
CA SER A 329 -6.57 5.51 21.67
C SER A 329 -6.41 3.99 21.81
N ALA A 330 -7.50 3.28 22.12
CA ALA A 330 -7.53 1.83 22.23
C ALA A 330 -7.16 1.16 20.90
N ASN A 331 -6.57 -0.03 20.96
CA ASN A 331 -6.21 -0.77 19.75
C ASN A 331 -7.46 -1.21 18.95
N THR A 332 -8.53 -1.56 19.65
CA THR A 332 -9.81 -1.95 19.06
C THR A 332 -10.92 -1.16 19.72
N LEU A 333 -11.98 -0.90 18.96
CA LEU A 333 -13.19 -0.26 19.47
C LEU A 333 -14.41 -0.91 18.83
N THR A 334 -15.45 -1.15 19.62
CA THR A 334 -16.80 -1.45 19.09
C THR A 334 -17.55 -0.18 18.72
N ALA A 335 -18.20 -0.19 17.56
CA ALA A 335 -19.12 0.87 17.11
C ALA A 335 -20.59 0.51 17.35
N VAL A 336 -20.85 -0.69 17.90
CA VAL A 336 -22.21 -1.25 18.08
C VAL A 336 -22.58 -1.38 19.56
N TRP A 337 -23.88 -1.35 19.81
CA TRP A 337 -24.45 -1.59 21.14
C TRP A 337 -24.45 -3.10 21.48
N ALA A 338 -24.43 -3.42 22.77
CA ALA A 338 -24.68 -4.77 23.24
C ALA A 338 -25.80 -4.80 24.27
N LEU A 339 -26.58 -5.88 24.28
CA LEU A 339 -27.64 -6.10 25.25
C LEU A 339 -27.53 -7.48 25.91
N THR A 340 -27.98 -7.56 27.15
CA THR A 340 -28.11 -8.83 27.89
C THR A 340 -29.59 -9.16 28.01
N THR A 341 -29.98 -10.40 27.73
CA THR A 341 -31.37 -10.86 27.85
C THR A 341 -31.56 -11.84 29.00
N SER A 342 -32.75 -11.86 29.57
CA SER A 342 -33.20 -12.87 30.54
C SER A 342 -34.52 -13.48 30.10
N ASN A 343 -34.84 -14.65 30.68
CA ASN A 343 -36.02 -15.45 30.33
C ASN A 343 -36.13 -15.69 28.81
N THR A 344 -34.98 -15.89 28.16
CA THR A 344 -34.91 -16.03 26.71
C THR A 344 -35.39 -17.41 26.30
N SER A 345 -36.39 -17.48 25.40
CA SER A 345 -37.03 -18.74 25.01
C SER A 345 -36.12 -19.66 24.20
N ALA A 346 -35.27 -19.08 23.35
CA ALA A 346 -34.22 -19.74 22.58
C ALA A 346 -33.14 -18.72 22.18
N ALA A 347 -32.03 -19.17 21.60
CA ALA A 347 -31.04 -18.25 21.06
C ALA A 347 -31.61 -17.47 19.86
N PHE A 348 -31.39 -16.15 19.85
CA PHE A 348 -31.67 -15.34 18.67
C PHE A 348 -30.78 -15.79 17.50
N ALA A 349 -31.32 -15.72 16.28
CA ALA A 349 -30.59 -16.01 15.06
C ALA A 349 -29.70 -14.82 14.68
N VAL A 350 -28.47 -15.09 14.24
CA VAL A 350 -27.60 -14.06 13.65
C VAL A 350 -28.29 -13.45 12.42
N ASP A 351 -28.08 -12.16 12.20
CA ASP A 351 -28.70 -11.32 11.18
C ASP A 351 -30.21 -11.12 11.29
N GLU A 352 -30.88 -11.65 12.31
CA GLU A 352 -32.31 -11.38 12.48
C GLU A 352 -32.58 -9.98 13.06
N VAL A 353 -33.74 -9.43 12.75
CA VAL A 353 -34.21 -8.18 13.38
C VAL A 353 -34.98 -8.53 14.65
N ILE A 354 -34.55 -7.98 15.78
CA ILE A 354 -35.29 -7.96 17.04
C ILE A 354 -36.09 -6.67 17.17
N THR A 355 -37.29 -6.75 17.75
CA THR A 355 -38.15 -5.59 18.01
C THR A 355 -38.54 -5.55 19.48
N GLY A 356 -38.40 -4.39 20.12
CA GLY A 356 -38.90 -4.12 21.46
C GLY A 356 -40.39 -3.80 21.43
N ASN A 357 -41.21 -4.58 22.13
CA ASN A 357 -42.66 -4.43 22.08
C ASN A 357 -43.16 -3.16 22.79
N VAL A 358 -42.38 -2.62 23.74
CA VAL A 358 -42.72 -1.40 24.48
C VAL A 358 -42.05 -0.18 23.86
N SER A 359 -40.72 -0.21 23.71
CA SER A 359 -39.96 0.88 23.09
C SER A 359 -40.22 1.05 21.59
N GLY A 360 -40.67 0.01 20.88
CA GLY A 360 -40.71 0.02 19.41
C GLY A 360 -39.33 0.00 18.76
N ALA A 361 -38.26 -0.10 19.55
CA ALA A 361 -36.88 -0.14 19.08
C ALA A 361 -36.65 -1.39 18.23
N LYS A 362 -35.84 -1.25 17.18
CA LYS A 362 -35.42 -2.38 16.34
C LYS A 362 -33.90 -2.46 16.30
N ALA A 363 -33.36 -3.67 16.27
CA ALA A 363 -31.95 -3.91 15.98
C ALA A 363 -31.73 -5.22 15.24
N ARG A 364 -30.63 -5.32 14.50
CA ARG A 364 -30.14 -6.55 13.90
C ARG A 364 -29.18 -7.24 14.84
N VAL A 365 -29.35 -8.53 15.04
CA VAL A 365 -28.44 -9.36 15.84
C VAL A 365 -27.17 -9.64 15.05
N LEU A 366 -26.03 -9.26 15.62
CA LEU A 366 -24.72 -9.44 15.01
C LEU A 366 -24.03 -10.71 15.48
N SER A 367 -24.14 -10.99 16.77
CA SER A 367 -23.57 -12.17 17.43
C SER A 367 -24.30 -12.43 18.74
N THR A 368 -24.45 -13.69 19.09
CA THR A 368 -25.05 -14.16 20.36
C THR A 368 -24.05 -14.89 21.26
N THR A 369 -22.79 -15.02 20.83
CA THR A 369 -21.78 -15.88 21.46
C THR A 369 -20.50 -15.15 21.87
N ASP A 370 -20.35 -13.86 21.56
CA ASP A 370 -19.14 -13.10 21.88
C ASP A 370 -19.30 -12.27 23.17
N PRO A 371 -18.39 -12.39 24.15
CA PRO A 371 -18.42 -11.51 25.31
C PRO A 371 -18.13 -10.05 24.87
N VAL A 372 -18.71 -9.07 25.55
CA VAL A 372 -18.13 -7.72 25.64
C VAL A 372 -18.04 -7.40 27.12
N VAL A 373 -16.89 -6.85 27.53
CA VAL A 373 -16.58 -6.18 28.79
C VAL A 373 -17.65 -6.37 29.88
N GLY A 374 -17.52 -7.41 30.72
CA GLY A 374 -18.37 -7.57 31.91
C GLY A 374 -18.85 -8.99 32.25
N GLY A 375 -18.56 -10.02 31.45
CA GLY A 375 -18.62 -11.42 31.91
C GLY A 375 -20.00 -12.11 31.95
N ALA A 376 -20.97 -11.68 31.14
CA ALA A 376 -22.22 -12.45 30.89
C ALA A 376 -22.42 -12.69 29.38
N ALA A 377 -23.15 -13.76 29.02
CA ALA A 377 -23.49 -14.07 27.63
C ALA A 377 -24.43 -12.97 27.08
N ASN A 378 -23.91 -12.14 26.19
CA ASN A 378 -24.57 -10.94 25.68
C ASN A 378 -24.80 -11.05 24.17
N THR A 379 -25.90 -10.50 23.68
CA THR A 379 -26.20 -10.38 22.25
C THR A 379 -25.73 -9.01 21.77
N ARG A 380 -24.79 -8.99 20.81
CA ARG A 380 -24.34 -7.76 20.12
C ARG A 380 -25.35 -7.40 19.04
N ILE A 381 -25.70 -6.12 18.95
CA ILE A 381 -26.75 -5.66 18.05
C ILE A 381 -26.36 -4.38 17.30
N ILE A 382 -26.74 -4.29 16.02
CA ILE A 382 -26.69 -3.05 15.24
C ILE A 382 -28.09 -2.48 15.13
N GLN A 383 -28.30 -1.23 15.53
CA GLN A 383 -29.57 -0.55 15.29
C GLN A 383 -29.67 -0.17 13.80
N PRO A 384 -30.63 -0.69 13.01
CA PRO A 384 -30.85 -0.24 11.65
C PRO A 384 -31.39 1.18 11.68
N LEU A 385 -30.51 2.16 11.45
CA LEU A 385 -30.87 3.57 11.35
C LEU A 385 -31.60 3.91 10.04
N SER A 386 -31.79 2.93 9.15
CA SER A 386 -32.47 3.06 7.86
C SER A 386 -33.97 2.74 7.90
N ASP A 387 -34.53 2.29 9.04
CA ASP A 387 -35.98 2.11 9.17
C ASP A 387 -36.63 3.47 9.48
N THR A 388 -37.07 4.17 8.43
CA THR A 388 -37.83 5.42 8.52
C THR A 388 -39.16 5.27 9.29
N LEU A 389 -39.59 4.04 9.62
CA LEU A 389 -40.82 3.76 10.35
C LEU A 389 -40.64 3.66 11.88
N THR A 390 -39.41 3.61 12.42
CA THR A 390 -39.18 3.40 13.88
C THR A 390 -38.41 4.50 14.60
N ASN A 391 -38.22 5.68 13.99
CA ASN A 391 -37.69 6.88 14.66
C ASN A 391 -36.38 6.70 15.47
N GLN A 392 -35.54 5.72 15.14
CA GLN A 392 -34.27 5.50 15.86
C GLN A 392 -34.46 5.34 17.38
N LEU A 393 -35.54 4.68 17.81
CA LEU A 393 -35.82 4.48 19.23
C LEU A 393 -34.81 3.51 19.85
N ASP A 394 -34.38 3.83 21.06
CA ASP A 394 -33.44 3.04 21.85
C ASP A 394 -34.17 1.96 22.64
N PHE A 395 -33.53 0.79 22.77
CA PHE A 395 -33.98 -0.22 23.73
C PHE A 395 -33.87 0.32 25.16
N GLN A 396 -34.74 -0.16 26.03
CA GLN A 396 -34.75 0.13 27.45
C GLN A 396 -34.58 -1.16 28.26
N VAL A 397 -33.95 -1.05 29.43
CA VAL A 397 -33.93 -2.17 30.38
C VAL A 397 -35.37 -2.48 30.80
N GLY A 398 -35.75 -3.75 30.68
CA GLY A 398 -37.12 -4.23 30.88
C GLY A 398 -37.90 -4.44 29.58
N ASP A 399 -37.37 -4.02 28.42
CA ASP A 399 -38.04 -4.24 27.14
C ASP A 399 -38.22 -5.73 26.85
N TYR A 400 -39.45 -6.11 26.51
CA TYR A 400 -39.74 -7.42 25.94
C TYR A 400 -39.43 -7.40 24.45
N ILE A 401 -38.43 -8.18 24.04
CA ILE A 401 -37.97 -8.24 22.66
C ILE A 401 -38.44 -9.51 21.96
N THR A 402 -38.75 -9.41 20.67
CA THR A 402 -39.15 -10.53 19.82
C THR A 402 -38.28 -10.58 18.57
N GLY A 403 -37.71 -11.75 18.26
CA GLY A 403 -36.94 -12.02 17.05
C GLY A 403 -37.85 -12.32 15.86
N ALA A 404 -37.62 -11.64 14.73
CA ALA A 404 -38.48 -11.75 13.55
C ALA A 404 -38.42 -13.13 12.86
N ASN A 405 -37.27 -13.80 12.89
CA ASN A 405 -37.06 -15.06 12.17
C ASN A 405 -37.13 -16.27 13.11
N SER A 406 -36.47 -16.17 14.27
CA SER A 406 -36.41 -17.25 15.25
C SER A 406 -37.70 -17.36 16.08
N GLY A 407 -38.48 -16.28 16.16
CA GLY A 407 -39.59 -16.17 17.12
C GLY A 407 -39.14 -16.18 18.58
N SER A 408 -37.83 -16.07 18.83
CA SER A 408 -37.27 -16.03 20.19
C SER A 408 -37.73 -14.76 20.89
N VAL A 409 -37.98 -14.89 22.19
CA VAL A 409 -38.43 -13.79 23.04
C VAL A 409 -37.56 -13.70 24.27
N GLY A 410 -37.43 -12.51 24.85
CA GLY A 410 -36.69 -12.30 26.09
C GLY A 410 -36.85 -10.89 26.63
N TYR A 411 -36.37 -10.65 27.85
CA TYR A 411 -36.37 -9.33 28.47
C TYR A 411 -34.97 -8.73 28.49
N VAL A 412 -34.81 -7.49 28.04
CA VAL A 412 -33.55 -6.75 28.15
C VAL A 412 -33.26 -6.48 29.63
N THR A 413 -32.07 -6.86 30.09
CA THR A 413 -31.64 -6.69 31.49
C THR A 413 -30.50 -5.70 31.64
N ASN A 414 -29.70 -5.54 30.60
CA ASN A 414 -28.58 -4.62 30.57
C ASN A 414 -28.34 -4.12 29.15
N LEU A 415 -27.86 -2.90 29.03
CA LEU A 415 -27.46 -2.25 27.78
C LEU A 415 -26.05 -1.69 27.97
N VAL A 416 -25.18 -1.96 27.00
CA VAL A 416 -23.80 -1.47 26.97
C VAL A 416 -23.66 -0.60 25.73
N SER A 417 -23.22 0.65 25.94
CA SER A 417 -22.96 1.62 24.88
C SER A 417 -21.76 1.19 24.02
N PRO A 418 -21.69 1.62 22.75
CA PRO A 418 -20.49 1.45 21.94
C PRO A 418 -19.29 2.16 22.60
N GLU A 419 -18.08 1.78 22.21
CA GLU A 419 -16.85 2.43 22.67
C GLU A 419 -16.51 3.63 21.80
N ALA A 420 -16.75 3.52 20.49
CA ALA A 420 -16.60 4.63 19.57
C ALA A 420 -17.85 5.49 19.50
N LYS A 421 -17.66 6.81 19.53
CA LYS A 421 -18.74 7.78 19.39
C LYS A 421 -19.21 7.84 17.93
N PRO A 422 -20.52 7.64 17.65
CA PRO A 422 -21.07 7.83 16.31
C PRO A 422 -20.80 9.24 15.77
N HIS A 423 -20.56 9.35 14.46
CA HIS A 423 -20.32 10.62 13.77
C HIS A 423 -19.12 11.42 14.30
N SER A 424 -18.12 10.74 14.87
CA SER A 424 -16.88 11.36 15.34
C SER A 424 -15.68 10.91 14.51
N GLY A 425 -14.78 11.84 14.24
CA GLY A 425 -13.66 11.63 13.32
C GLY A 425 -14.03 11.88 11.86
N SER A 426 -13.09 11.58 10.96
CA SER A 426 -13.22 11.78 9.52
C SER A 426 -13.03 10.48 8.75
N VAL A 427 -14.04 10.09 7.97
CA VAL A 427 -13.94 8.92 7.08
C VAL A 427 -13.12 9.32 5.86
N ILE A 428 -11.97 8.67 5.66
CA ILE A 428 -11.03 9.01 4.58
C ILE A 428 -11.00 7.97 3.45
N TYR A 429 -11.56 6.78 3.69
CA TYR A 429 -11.62 5.71 2.71
C TYR A 429 -12.83 4.81 2.96
N VAL A 430 -13.51 4.40 1.90
CA VAL A 430 -14.61 3.43 1.94
C VAL A 430 -14.50 2.50 0.74
N ASP A 431 -14.57 1.21 1.00
CA ASP A 431 -14.62 0.18 -0.03
C ASP A 431 -15.81 -0.77 0.25
N ASN A 432 -16.71 -0.84 -0.72
CA ASN A 432 -17.85 -1.74 -0.72
C ASN A 432 -17.47 -3.02 -1.48
N ARG A 433 -17.64 -4.16 -0.83
CA ARG A 433 -17.19 -5.46 -1.33
C ARG A 433 -18.27 -6.52 -1.24
N ARG A 434 -17.99 -7.65 -1.90
CA ARG A 434 -18.74 -8.90 -1.72
C ARG A 434 -18.67 -9.34 -0.26
N PRO A 435 -19.65 -10.13 0.24
CA PRO A 435 -19.61 -10.62 1.60
C PRO A 435 -18.31 -11.33 1.92
N VAL A 436 -17.72 -10.95 3.05
CA VAL A 436 -16.61 -11.66 3.68
C VAL A 436 -17.15 -12.23 4.99
N SER A 437 -17.26 -13.55 5.03
CA SER A 437 -17.69 -14.29 6.23
C SER A 437 -16.51 -14.48 7.17
N ARG A 438 -16.71 -14.12 8.44
CA ARG A 438 -15.75 -14.37 9.51
C ARG A 438 -16.01 -15.71 10.17
N HIS A 439 -14.92 -16.37 10.56
CA HIS A 439 -14.98 -17.62 11.31
C HIS A 439 -14.01 -17.57 12.50
N PRO A 440 -14.34 -18.19 13.65
CA PRO A 440 -13.47 -18.20 14.84
C PRO A 440 -12.05 -18.71 14.58
N ASP A 441 -11.92 -19.68 13.66
CA ASP A 441 -10.65 -20.31 13.29
C ASP A 441 -9.91 -19.61 12.13
N GLN A 442 -10.40 -18.45 11.70
CA GLN A 442 -9.82 -17.69 10.59
C GLN A 442 -9.23 -16.37 11.07
N ALA A 443 -8.17 -15.96 10.38
CA ALA A 443 -7.59 -14.63 10.49
C ALA A 443 -7.74 -13.95 9.14
N GLU A 444 -8.28 -12.73 9.15
CA GLU A 444 -8.50 -11.96 7.94
C GLU A 444 -7.44 -10.85 7.83
N SER A 445 -6.75 -10.76 6.70
CA SER A 445 -5.85 -9.64 6.40
C SER A 445 -6.54 -8.67 5.44
N ILE A 446 -6.76 -7.46 5.90
CA ILE A 446 -7.29 -6.36 5.09
C ILE A 446 -6.11 -5.54 4.57
N HIS A 447 -6.05 -5.38 3.25
CA HIS A 447 -5.09 -4.49 2.59
C HIS A 447 -5.88 -3.34 1.96
N ILE A 448 -5.53 -2.12 2.31
CA ILE A 448 -6.07 -0.90 1.70
C ILE A 448 -4.91 -0.24 0.97
N VAL A 449 -5.07 -0.02 -0.33
CA VAL A 449 -4.07 0.66 -1.17
C VAL A 449 -4.63 2.02 -1.58
N ILE A 450 -3.87 3.08 -1.33
CA ILE A 450 -4.23 4.46 -1.65
C ILE A 450 -3.19 5.01 -2.64
N GLU A 451 -3.66 5.62 -3.72
CA GLU A 451 -2.85 6.36 -4.71
C GLU A 451 -2.87 7.86 -4.40
N PHE A 452 -1.75 8.55 -4.63
CA PHE A 452 -1.57 9.99 -4.42
C PHE A 452 -1.17 10.75 -5.69
#